data_AF-A0A0D3GXY0-F1
#
_entry.id   AF-A0A0D3GXY0-F1
#
_cell.length_a   1.000
_cell.length_b   1.000
_cell.length_c   1.000
_cell.angle_alpha   90.00
_cell.angle_beta   90.00
_cell.angle_gamma   90.00
#
_symmetry.space_group_name_H-M   'P 1'
#
loop_
_entity.id
_entity.type
_entity.pdbx_description
1 polymer ?
#
loop_
_entity_poly.entity_id
_entity_poly.type
_entity_poly.pdbx_seq_one_letter_code
_entity_poly.pdbx_strand_id
1 'polypeptide(L)'
;MAAMDDKELPRLLYKPESWTKRASVIFLDSPVGTGFSYAADADTDGAGFRTGDTIAVRHILSFLRKWLQELHPDLLSNPLYIAGDSYSGMIVPAVALGIATSSPEPHQPSLNLKHIITALLTDIHLPIYLPRIAMYQGYLLGNPVTDHNFDTPSKIPFAHGMGLISDELYEAYKKSCSIRDNTQQQS
;
A
#
# COMPACT_ATOMS: atom_id res chain seq x y z
N MET A 1 -8.83 6.27 -26.83
CA MET A 1 -8.15 6.88 -27.99
C MET A 1 -8.90 8.17 -28.29
N ALA A 2 -8.36 9.32 -27.87
CA ALA A 2 -8.94 10.62 -28.20
C ALA A 2 -8.11 11.20 -29.35
N ALA A 3 -8.75 11.55 -30.46
CA ALA A 3 -8.13 12.34 -31.50
C ALA A 3 -7.83 13.72 -30.93
N MET A 4 -6.56 14.11 -30.88
CA MET A 4 -6.16 15.46 -30.50
C MET A 4 -6.12 16.32 -31.76
N ASP A 5 -6.80 17.46 -31.71
CA ASP A 5 -6.63 18.58 -32.63
C ASP A 5 -5.39 19.37 -32.16
N ASP A 6 -4.41 19.57 -33.05
CA ASP A 6 -3.02 19.99 -32.76
C ASP A 6 -2.87 21.43 -32.20
N LYS A 7 -3.96 22.06 -31.74
CA LYS A 7 -3.98 23.48 -31.30
C LYS A 7 -4.54 23.74 -29.92
N GLU A 8 -5.11 22.75 -29.21
CA GLU A 8 -5.60 22.95 -27.85
C GLU A 8 -4.74 22.23 -26.80
N LEU A 9 -4.34 22.96 -25.75
CA LEU A 9 -3.68 22.36 -24.60
C LEU A 9 -4.61 21.33 -23.93
N PRO A 10 -4.05 20.21 -23.41
CA PRO A 10 -4.84 19.23 -22.67
C PRO A 10 -5.60 19.89 -21.51
N ARG A 11 -6.91 19.61 -21.41
CA ARG A 11 -7.76 20.10 -20.32
C ARG A 11 -8.06 19.01 -19.31
N LEU A 12 -8.00 19.34 -18.02
CA LEU A 12 -8.47 18.46 -16.96
C LEU A 12 -10.00 18.46 -16.92
N LEU A 13 -10.59 17.27 -16.84
CA LEU A 13 -12.04 17.09 -16.75
C LEU A 13 -12.44 16.71 -15.32
N TYR A 14 -13.41 17.43 -14.76
CA TYR A 14 -13.95 17.10 -13.45
C TYR A 14 -14.69 15.76 -13.46
N LYS A 15 -14.44 14.92 -12.45
CA LYS A 15 -15.09 13.62 -12.28
C LYS A 15 -15.97 13.62 -11.02
N PRO A 16 -17.31 13.61 -11.16
CA PRO A 16 -18.20 13.65 -10.02
C PRO A 16 -18.18 12.37 -9.18
N GLU A 17 -17.68 11.25 -9.70
CA GLU A 17 -17.57 10.00 -8.93
C GLU A 17 -16.20 9.81 -8.26
N SER A 18 -15.40 10.88 -8.15
CA SER A 18 -14.08 10.83 -7.51
C SER A 18 -14.19 10.47 -6.02
N TRP A 19 -13.25 9.65 -5.54
CA TRP A 19 -13.13 9.33 -4.11
C TRP A 19 -12.91 10.58 -3.25
N THR A 20 -12.35 11.64 -3.83
CA THR A 20 -12.16 12.93 -3.16
C THR A 20 -13.47 13.63 -2.78
N LYS A 21 -14.63 13.17 -3.28
CA LYS A 21 -15.94 13.63 -2.80
C LYS A 21 -16.31 13.12 -1.40
N ARG A 22 -15.72 12.02 -0.95
CA ARG A 22 -16.05 11.37 0.33
C ARG A 22 -14.88 11.24 1.29
N ALA A 23 -13.65 11.42 0.83
CA ALA A 23 -12.45 11.33 1.64
C ALA A 23 -11.41 12.36 1.19
N SER A 24 -10.55 12.77 2.12
CA SER A 24 -9.29 13.42 1.76
C SER A 24 -8.32 12.35 1.28
N VAL A 25 -7.83 12.47 0.04
CA VAL A 25 -6.95 11.47 -0.58
C VAL A 25 -5.57 12.07 -0.79
N ILE A 26 -4.53 11.35 -0.35
CA ILE A 26 -3.13 11.69 -0.59
C ILE A 26 -2.58 10.67 -1.58
N PHE A 27 -2.09 11.15 -2.72
CA PHE A 27 -1.35 10.33 -3.68
C PHE A 27 0.14 10.46 -3.37
N LEU A 28 0.82 9.33 -3.19
CA LEU A 28 2.23 9.28 -2.83
C LEU A 28 3.00 8.54 -3.92
N ASP A 29 3.88 9.27 -4.61
CA ASP A 29 4.85 8.68 -5.53
C ASP A 29 5.92 7.92 -4.72
N SER A 30 5.91 6.60 -4.80
CA SER A 30 6.83 5.73 -4.07
C SER A 30 7.10 4.44 -4.85
N PRO A 31 8.33 3.90 -4.83
CA PRO A 31 9.51 4.39 -4.12
C PRO A 31 10.22 5.57 -4.82
N VAL A 32 11.36 6.00 -4.28
CA VAL A 32 12.26 6.98 -4.91
C VAL A 32 12.54 6.58 -6.37
N GLY A 33 12.46 7.55 -7.28
CA GLY A 33 12.53 7.36 -8.73
C GLY A 33 11.17 7.21 -9.41
N THR A 34 10.07 7.10 -8.66
CA THR A 34 8.71 7.06 -9.21
C THR A 34 8.15 8.47 -9.34
N GLY A 35 7.55 8.81 -10.48
CA GLY A 35 6.90 10.10 -10.69
C GLY A 35 7.83 11.28 -10.41
N PHE A 36 7.50 12.09 -9.41
CA PHE A 36 8.32 13.23 -8.98
C PHE A 36 9.23 12.95 -7.76
N SER A 37 9.20 11.73 -7.20
CA SER A 37 10.05 11.35 -6.07
C SER A 37 11.50 11.13 -6.53
N TYR A 38 12.47 11.79 -5.89
CA TYR A 38 13.89 11.73 -6.25
C TYR A 38 14.80 11.65 -5.02
N ALA A 39 16.06 11.25 -5.23
CA ALA A 39 17.13 11.35 -4.23
C ALA A 39 18.13 12.42 -4.67
N ALA A 40 18.53 13.30 -3.75
CA ALA A 40 19.52 14.34 -4.03
C ALA A 40 20.91 13.76 -4.32
N ASP A 41 21.24 12.63 -3.69
CA ASP A 41 22.56 11.99 -3.73
C ASP A 41 22.73 11.05 -4.95
N ALA A 42 21.90 11.25 -5.97
CA ALA A 42 21.82 10.44 -7.20
C ALA A 42 23.16 10.32 -7.93
N ASP A 43 24.00 11.35 -7.85
CA ASP A 43 25.20 11.52 -8.66
C ASP A 43 26.44 10.77 -8.13
N THR A 44 26.36 10.17 -6.93
CA THR A 44 27.53 9.57 -6.26
C THR A 44 27.74 8.08 -6.58
N ASP A 45 26.67 7.31 -6.81
CA ASP A 45 26.70 5.89 -7.19
C ASP A 45 25.31 5.29 -7.53
N GLY A 46 24.26 6.12 -7.62
CA GLY A 46 22.87 5.67 -7.79
C GLY A 46 22.26 4.96 -6.57
N ALA A 47 22.92 4.93 -5.40
CA ALA A 47 22.42 4.25 -4.21
C ALA A 47 21.05 4.79 -3.74
N GLY A 48 20.75 6.06 -3.97
CA GLY A 48 19.45 6.67 -3.65
C GLY A 48 18.27 6.05 -4.40
N PHE A 49 18.50 5.38 -5.54
CA PHE A 49 17.47 4.68 -6.32
C PHE A 49 17.42 3.17 -6.04
N ARG A 50 18.37 2.64 -5.26
CA ARG A 50 18.33 1.23 -4.84
C ARG A 50 17.19 1.04 -3.85
N THR A 51 16.13 0.40 -4.33
CA THR A 51 14.89 0.20 -3.58
C THR A 51 14.57 -1.29 -3.42
N GLY A 52 13.65 -1.58 -2.51
CA GLY A 52 13.07 -2.88 -2.24
C GLY A 52 11.90 -2.69 -1.29
N ASP A 53 11.06 -3.71 -1.13
CA ASP A 53 9.80 -3.60 -0.39
C ASP A 53 10.01 -3.03 1.03
N THR A 54 11.00 -3.54 1.77
CA THR A 54 11.33 -3.06 3.11
C THR A 54 11.77 -1.59 3.12
N ILE A 55 12.53 -1.15 2.10
CA ILE A 55 13.00 0.24 1.98
C ILE A 55 11.81 1.15 1.67
N ALA A 56 10.96 0.76 0.72
CA ALA A 56 9.75 1.50 0.35
C ALA A 56 8.81 1.67 1.55
N VAL A 57 8.54 0.58 2.29
CA VAL A 57 7.72 0.61 3.52
C VAL A 57 8.30 1.58 4.55
N ARG A 58 9.61 1.52 4.82
CA ARG A 58 10.28 2.43 5.76
C ARG A 58 10.20 3.90 5.33
N HIS A 59 10.34 4.18 4.03
CA HIS A 59 10.21 5.53 3.50
C HIS A 59 8.78 6.04 3.59
N ILE A 60 7.77 5.20 3.29
CA ILE A 60 6.36 5.53 3.44
C ILE A 60 6.02 5.83 4.91
N LEU A 61 6.48 5.02 5.85
CA LEU A 61 6.27 5.27 7.28
C LEU A 61 6.93 6.59 7.73
N SER A 62 8.14 6.88 7.24
CA SER A 62 8.82 8.15 7.51
C SER A 62 8.04 9.34 6.93
N PHE A 63 7.54 9.22 5.70
CA PHE A 63 6.70 10.22 5.07
C PHE A 63 5.42 10.46 5.89
N LEU A 64 4.67 9.41 6.22
CA LEU A 64 3.41 9.53 6.97
C LEU A 64 3.62 10.19 8.33
N ARG A 65 4.69 9.84 9.05
CA ARG A 65 5.03 10.47 10.34
C ARG A 65 5.28 11.96 10.18
N LYS A 66 6.21 12.35 9.30
CA LYS A 66 6.55 13.77 9.09
C LYS A 66 5.36 14.56 8.56
N TRP A 67 4.65 14.01 7.57
CA TRP A 67 3.51 14.68 6.94
C TRP A 67 2.34 14.88 7.91
N LEU A 68 1.97 13.86 8.69
CA LEU A 68 0.85 13.97 9.64
C LEU A 68 1.22 14.68 10.93
N GLN A 69 2.41 14.43 11.50
CA GLN A 69 2.77 14.98 12.81
C GLN A 69 3.39 16.38 12.72
N GLU A 70 4.21 16.65 11.71
CA GLU A 70 4.96 17.91 11.62
C GLU A 70 4.28 18.94 10.72
N LEU A 71 3.69 18.51 9.59
CA LEU A 71 3.13 19.42 8.59
C LEU A 71 1.60 19.58 8.68
N HIS A 72 0.87 18.52 9.01
CA HIS A 72 -0.60 18.53 9.04
C HIS A 72 -1.19 17.94 10.34
N PRO A 73 -0.81 18.48 11.52
CA PRO A 73 -1.25 17.96 12.81
C PRO A 73 -2.77 17.96 12.98
N ASP A 74 -3.50 18.86 12.32
CA ASP A 74 -4.96 18.92 12.40
C ASP A 74 -5.64 17.66 11.85
N LEU A 75 -4.97 16.94 10.93
CA LEU A 75 -5.48 15.71 10.33
C LEU A 75 -5.25 14.46 11.20
N LEU A 76 -4.50 14.58 12.31
CA LEU A 76 -4.23 13.47 13.25
C LEU A 76 -5.49 12.94 13.94
N SER A 77 -6.56 13.72 13.97
CA SER A 77 -7.84 13.26 14.53
C SER A 77 -8.65 12.40 13.55
N ASN A 78 -8.32 12.46 12.25
CA ASN A 78 -9.09 11.77 11.22
C ASN A 78 -8.80 10.25 11.20
N PRO A 79 -9.77 9.44 10.76
CA PRO A 79 -9.51 8.04 10.43
C PRO A 79 -8.51 7.94 9.28
N LEU A 80 -7.50 7.07 9.43
CA LEU A 80 -6.53 6.79 8.39
C LEU A 80 -6.79 5.42 7.76
N TYR A 81 -6.84 5.42 6.43
CA TYR A 81 -6.86 4.21 5.61
C TYR A 81 -5.69 4.23 4.65
N ILE A 82 -5.03 3.09 4.48
CA ILE A 82 -3.99 2.92 3.47
C ILE A 82 -4.58 2.09 2.33
N ALA A 83 -4.48 2.57 1.09
CA ALA A 83 -5.03 1.88 -0.07
C ALA A 83 -3.96 1.71 -1.15
N GLY A 84 -4.07 0.63 -1.93
CA GLY A 84 -3.19 0.39 -3.06
C GLY A 84 -3.77 -0.64 -4.04
N ASP A 85 -3.14 -0.75 -5.19
CA ASP A 85 -3.53 -1.67 -6.27
C ASP A 85 -2.31 -2.46 -6.77
N SER A 86 -2.53 -3.62 -7.38
CA SER A 86 -1.49 -4.44 -8.01
C SER A 86 -0.35 -4.79 -7.03
N TYR A 87 0.89 -4.43 -7.33
CA TYR A 87 2.05 -4.73 -6.47
C TYR A 87 1.98 -4.07 -5.09
N SER A 88 1.14 -3.03 -4.92
CA SER A 88 0.88 -2.48 -3.59
C SER A 88 0.27 -3.49 -2.61
N GLY A 89 -0.22 -4.64 -3.08
CA GLY A 89 -0.60 -5.77 -2.22
C GLY A 89 0.53 -6.30 -1.33
N MET A 90 1.80 -6.13 -1.73
CA MET A 90 2.96 -6.43 -0.87
C MET A 90 3.29 -5.28 0.08
N ILE A 91 3.14 -4.04 -0.38
CA ILE A 91 3.58 -2.84 0.34
C ILE A 91 2.56 -2.39 1.40
N VAL A 92 1.28 -2.32 1.06
CA VAL A 92 0.22 -1.76 1.92
C VAL A 92 0.03 -2.56 3.20
N PRO A 93 -0.05 -3.91 3.19
CA PRO A 93 -0.10 -4.68 4.43
C PRO A 93 1.14 -4.51 5.31
N ALA A 94 2.33 -4.39 4.70
CA ALA A 94 3.57 -4.16 5.44
C ALA A 94 3.62 -2.74 6.07
N VAL A 95 3.11 -1.72 5.38
CA VAL A 95 2.92 -0.38 5.95
C VAL A 95 1.90 -0.41 7.09
N ALA A 96 0.75 -1.05 6.88
CA ALA A 96 -0.28 -1.22 7.92
C ALA A 96 0.29 -1.90 9.16
N LEU A 97 1.06 -2.97 8.97
CA LEU A 97 1.77 -3.66 10.06
C LEU A 97 2.77 -2.73 10.75
N GLY A 98 3.54 -1.96 9.99
CA GLY A 98 4.49 -0.98 10.55
C GLY A 98 3.81 0.12 11.38
N ILE A 99 2.64 0.60 10.96
CA ILE A 99 1.81 1.54 11.72
C ILE A 99 1.28 0.88 13.01
N ALA A 100 0.82 -0.37 12.92
CA ALA A 100 0.25 -1.09 14.05
C ALA A 100 1.29 -1.52 15.11
N THR A 101 2.53 -1.80 14.68
CA THR A 101 3.59 -2.38 15.52
C THR A 101 4.64 -1.39 15.97
N SER A 102 4.65 -0.16 15.45
CA SER A 102 5.65 0.83 15.87
C SER A 102 5.52 1.16 17.37
N SER A 103 6.42 0.59 18.17
CA SER A 103 6.67 0.96 19.58
C SER A 103 7.32 2.34 19.64
N PRO A 104 7.11 3.13 20.72
CA PRO A 104 7.79 4.41 20.88
C PRO A 104 9.31 4.22 20.83
N GLU A 105 9.97 4.90 19.90
CA GLU A 105 11.34 5.32 20.10
C GLU A 105 11.36 6.26 21.33
N PRO A 106 12.40 6.27 22.17
CA PRO A 106 12.38 6.92 23.49
C PRO A 106 12.07 8.43 23.51
N HIS A 107 11.91 9.08 22.34
CA HIS A 107 11.72 10.52 22.17
C HIS A 107 10.56 10.92 21.24
N GLN A 108 9.69 9.99 20.79
CA GLN A 108 8.52 10.33 19.97
C GLN A 108 7.27 9.59 20.44
N PRO A 109 6.16 10.29 20.77
CA PRO A 109 5.03 9.63 21.40
C PRO A 109 4.11 8.87 20.39
N SER A 110 3.23 8.01 20.90
CA SER A 110 2.83 6.72 20.28
C SER A 110 1.69 6.68 19.24
N LEU A 111 1.77 5.68 18.35
CA LEU A 111 0.65 4.91 17.79
C LEU A 111 0.43 3.65 18.66
N ASN A 112 -0.78 3.42 19.17
CA ASN A 112 -1.09 2.13 19.79
C ASN A 112 -2.52 1.68 19.47
N LEU A 113 -2.60 0.49 18.87
CA LEU A 113 -3.81 -0.28 18.66
C LEU A 113 -3.91 -1.30 19.79
N LYS A 114 -4.26 -0.83 21.00
CA LYS A 114 -4.50 -1.68 22.16
C LYS A 114 -5.69 -1.19 22.97
N HIS A 115 -6.89 -1.53 22.52
CA HIS A 115 -8.06 -1.63 23.38
C HIS A 115 -8.81 -2.88 22.94
N ILE A 116 -8.65 -4.01 23.64
CA ILE A 116 -9.81 -4.65 24.29
C ILE A 116 -9.51 -5.40 25.61
N ILE A 117 -8.28 -5.56 26.13
CA ILE A 117 -8.08 -6.44 27.34
C ILE A 117 -7.51 -5.79 28.62
N THR A 118 -7.04 -4.54 28.66
CA THR A 118 -6.41 -4.03 29.92
C THR A 118 -6.78 -2.59 30.29
N ALA A 119 -8.07 -2.29 30.33
CA ALA A 119 -8.61 -1.08 30.95
C ALA A 119 -9.65 -1.45 32.02
N LEU A 120 -9.24 -2.30 32.97
CA LEU A 120 -9.78 -2.25 34.32
C LEU A 120 -8.57 -2.05 35.23
N LEU A 121 -8.72 -1.08 36.15
CA LEU A 121 -7.86 -0.72 37.28
C LEU A 121 -7.01 0.54 37.12
N THR A 122 -7.55 1.59 37.75
CA THR A 122 -6.93 2.72 38.45
C THR A 122 -6.72 4.04 37.70
N ASP A 123 -7.59 4.98 38.10
CA ASP A 123 -7.50 6.43 37.94
C ASP A 123 -6.12 6.98 38.36
N ILE A 124 -5.37 7.49 37.40
CA ILE A 124 -4.32 8.50 37.65
C ILE A 124 -4.48 9.59 36.58
N HIS A 125 -4.87 10.78 37.02
CA HIS A 125 -4.88 12.01 36.24
C HIS A 125 -3.45 12.49 35.97
N LEU A 126 -2.83 12.01 34.89
CA LEU A 126 -1.70 12.67 34.23
C LEU A 126 -2.06 12.78 32.75
N PRO A 127 -2.04 13.99 32.14
CA PRO A 127 -2.35 14.15 30.73
C PRO A 127 -1.17 13.59 29.92
N ILE A 128 -1.24 12.30 29.61
CA ILE A 128 -0.29 11.65 28.72
C ILE A 128 -0.55 12.18 27.31
N TYR A 129 0.28 13.12 26.86
CA TYR A 129 0.34 13.58 25.48
C TYR A 129 0.82 12.41 24.58
N LEU A 130 -0.12 11.66 24.00
CA LEU A 130 0.16 10.73 22.91
C LEU A 130 -0.15 11.46 21.58
N PRO A 131 0.81 11.70 20.67
CA PRO A 131 0.61 12.19 19.33
C PRO A 131 0.08 10.99 18.57
N ARG A 132 -1.23 10.88 18.71
CA ARG A 132 -2.12 10.04 17.98
C ARG A 132 -1.87 10.28 16.51
N ILE A 133 -0.98 9.53 15.86
CA ILE A 133 -1.06 9.42 14.40
C ILE A 133 -2.49 8.96 14.11
N ALA A 134 -3.11 9.63 13.15
CA ALA A 134 -4.46 9.40 12.63
C ALA A 134 -4.96 7.99 12.94
N MET A 135 -6.14 7.88 13.57
CA MET A 135 -6.70 6.62 14.06
C MET A 135 -6.73 5.62 12.91
N TYR A 136 -5.72 4.76 12.85
CA TYR A 136 -5.56 3.81 11.77
C TYR A 136 -6.72 2.82 11.84
N GLN A 137 -7.54 2.80 10.80
CA GLN A 137 -8.81 2.10 10.81
C GLN A 137 -8.80 0.86 9.90
N GLY A 138 -7.90 0.81 8.90
CA GLY A 138 -7.73 -0.34 8.03
C GLY A 138 -6.96 -0.05 6.75
N TYR A 139 -6.92 -1.04 5.86
CA TYR A 139 -6.37 -0.88 4.52
C TYR A 139 -7.30 -1.49 3.46
N LEU A 140 -7.16 -1.03 2.21
CA LEU A 140 -7.91 -1.54 1.05
C LEU A 140 -6.95 -1.94 -0.06
N LEU A 141 -7.25 -3.04 -0.74
CA LEU A 141 -6.46 -3.53 -1.86
C LEU A 141 -7.35 -3.73 -3.10
N GLY A 142 -7.01 -3.06 -4.19
CA GLY A 142 -7.47 -3.39 -5.54
C GLY A 142 -6.55 -4.44 -6.14
N ASN A 143 -7.12 -5.47 -6.78
CA ASN A 143 -6.42 -6.51 -7.55
C ASN A 143 -4.97 -6.82 -7.10
N PRO A 144 -4.74 -7.13 -5.80
CA PRO A 144 -3.40 -7.15 -5.26
C PRO A 144 -2.60 -8.37 -5.68
N VAL A 145 -1.28 -8.21 -5.73
CA VAL A 145 -0.37 -9.34 -5.50
C VAL A 145 -0.41 -9.68 -4.01
N THR A 146 -0.67 -10.93 -3.67
CA THR A 146 -0.78 -11.40 -2.28
C THR A 146 0.20 -12.52 -1.99
N ASP A 147 0.25 -13.54 -2.84
CA ASP A 147 1.15 -14.68 -2.69
C ASP A 147 1.41 -15.32 -4.05
N HIS A 148 2.68 -15.35 -4.45
CA HIS A 148 3.08 -15.87 -5.75
C HIS A 148 2.74 -17.34 -5.98
N ASN A 149 2.59 -18.14 -4.92
CA ASN A 149 2.22 -19.56 -4.99
C ASN A 149 0.74 -19.76 -5.34
N PHE A 150 -0.10 -18.74 -5.18
CA PHE A 150 -1.52 -18.78 -5.52
C PHE A 150 -1.85 -17.88 -6.72
N ASP A 151 -1.27 -16.68 -6.76
CA ASP A 151 -1.53 -15.69 -7.82
C ASP A 151 -0.91 -16.09 -9.16
N THR A 152 0.28 -16.73 -9.15
CA THR A 152 0.94 -17.11 -10.41
C THR A 152 0.26 -18.31 -11.07
N PRO A 153 -0.02 -19.41 -10.34
CA PRO A 153 -0.65 -20.59 -10.95
C PRO A 153 -2.09 -20.34 -11.40
N SER A 154 -2.79 -19.35 -10.85
CA SER A 154 -4.17 -19.03 -11.24
C SER A 154 -4.29 -18.26 -12.56
N LYS A 155 -3.23 -17.59 -13.03
CA LYS A 155 -3.25 -16.76 -14.25
C LYS A 155 -3.56 -17.56 -15.52
N ILE A 156 -2.94 -18.73 -15.69
CA ILE A 156 -3.10 -19.53 -16.91
C ILE A 156 -4.48 -20.20 -16.96
N PRO A 157 -4.97 -20.86 -15.89
CA PRO A 157 -6.35 -21.32 -15.82
C PRO A 157 -7.38 -20.20 -16.03
N PHE A 158 -7.16 -19.01 -15.48
CA PHE A 158 -8.04 -17.86 -15.71
C PHE A 158 -8.06 -17.45 -17.19
N ALA A 159 -6.89 -17.32 -17.83
CA ALA A 159 -6.81 -16.97 -19.24
C ALA A 159 -7.50 -18.00 -20.14
N HIS A 160 -7.35 -19.30 -19.83
CA HIS A 160 -8.04 -20.38 -20.54
C HIS A 160 -9.56 -20.33 -20.33
N GLY A 161 -10.03 -20.19 -19.09
CA GLY A 161 -11.46 -20.11 -18.77
C GLY A 161 -12.17 -18.89 -19.38
N MET A 162 -11.42 -17.82 -19.69
CA MET A 162 -11.92 -16.63 -20.39
C MET A 162 -11.76 -16.71 -21.92
N GLY A 163 -11.25 -17.82 -22.47
CA GLY A 163 -11.05 -18.02 -23.90
C GLY A 163 -9.92 -17.15 -24.49
N LEU A 164 -8.98 -16.67 -23.68
CA LEU A 164 -7.84 -15.85 -24.13
C LEU A 164 -6.68 -16.68 -24.70
N ILE A 165 -6.63 -17.97 -24.35
CA ILE A 165 -5.64 -18.93 -24.88
C ILE A 165 -6.34 -20.20 -25.37
N SER A 166 -5.73 -20.88 -26.33
CA SER A 166 -6.26 -22.12 -26.91
C SER A 166 -6.08 -23.32 -25.97
N ASP A 167 -6.89 -24.36 -26.18
CA ASP A 167 -6.74 -25.65 -25.51
C ASP A 167 -5.34 -26.23 -25.71
N GLU A 168 -4.78 -26.10 -26.92
CA GLU A 168 -3.41 -26.57 -27.22
C GLU A 168 -2.36 -25.89 -26.31
N LEU A 169 -2.44 -24.57 -26.15
CA LEU A 169 -1.52 -23.82 -25.28
C LEU A 169 -1.72 -24.18 -23.80
N TYR A 170 -2.96 -24.41 -23.39
CA TYR A 170 -3.27 -24.81 -22.01
C TYR A 170 -2.75 -26.22 -21.69
N GLU A 171 -2.92 -27.19 -22.59
CA GLU A 171 -2.36 -28.54 -22.43
C GLU A 171 -0.83 -28.52 -22.43
N ALA A 172 -0.21 -27.70 -23.29
CA ALA A 172 1.24 -27.51 -23.28
C ALA A 172 1.73 -26.95 -21.94
N TYR A 173 1.05 -25.94 -21.39
CA TYR A 173 1.35 -25.40 -20.06
C TYR A 173 1.29 -26.47 -18.96
N LYS A 174 0.19 -27.26 -18.89
CA LYS A 174 0.04 -28.31 -17.87
C LYS A 174 1.16 -29.36 -17.95
N LYS A 175 1.65 -29.65 -19.15
CA LYS A 175 2.73 -30.61 -19.37
C LYS A 175 4.11 -30.06 -19.00
N SER A 176 4.38 -28.80 -19.33
CA SER A 176 5.69 -28.16 -19.14
C SER A 176 5.91 -27.63 -17.72
N CYS A 177 4.88 -27.02 -17.15
CA CYS A 177 4.89 -26.56 -15.78
C CYS A 177 4.20 -27.64 -14.97
N SER A 178 4.93 -28.67 -14.52
CA SER A 178 4.40 -29.74 -13.67
C SER A 178 3.57 -29.13 -12.55
N ILE A 179 2.25 -29.04 -12.73
CA ILE A 179 1.36 -28.59 -11.68
C ILE A 179 1.47 -29.69 -10.65
N ARG A 180 2.19 -29.40 -9.55
CA ARG A 180 2.04 -30.19 -8.34
C ARG A 180 0.58 -29.99 -7.98
N ASP A 181 -0.24 -30.99 -8.27
CA ASP A 181 -1.63 -31.05 -7.89
C ASP A 181 -1.72 -30.73 -6.39
N ASN A 182 -2.14 -29.50 -6.05
CA ASN A 182 -2.35 -29.04 -4.68
C ASN A 182 -3.64 -29.60 -4.07
N THR A 183 -4.21 -30.66 -4.65
CA THR A 183 -5.33 -31.43 -4.09
C THR A 183 -4.98 -32.18 -2.79
N GLN A 184 -3.80 -31.96 -2.20
CA GLN A 184 -3.42 -32.50 -0.88
C GLN A 184 -3.13 -31.45 0.22
N GLN A 185 -3.54 -30.19 0.05
CA GLN A 185 -3.50 -29.19 1.14
C GLN A 185 -4.88 -28.77 1.67
N GLN A 186 -5.90 -29.59 1.44
CA GLN A 186 -7.15 -29.56 2.18
C GLN A 186 -7.44 -30.94 2.78
N SER A 187 -6.76 -31.25 3.89
CA SER A 187 -7.19 -32.22 4.91
C SER A 187 -6.62 -31.81 6.26
#